data_AF-G1UZA2-F1
#
_entry.id   AF-G1UZA2-F1
#
_cell.length_a   1.000
_cell.length_b   1.000
_cell.length_c   1.000
_cell.angle_alpha   90.00
_cell.angle_beta   90.00
_cell.angle_gamma   90.00
#
_symmetry.space_group_name_H-M   'P 1'
#
loop_
_entity.id
_entity.type
_entity.pdbx_description
1 polymer ?
#
loop_
_entity_poly.entity_id
_entity_poly.type
_entity_poly.pdbx_seq_one_letter_code
_entity_poly.pdbx_strand_id
1 'polypeptide(L)' 'MTAVLGIKAAGIHYLNPFVLSSAPPTGSREMIERAFDAGWGGSVIKTLAQDEPNALHNVTP' A
#
# COMPACT_ATOMS: atom_id res chain seq x y z
N MET A 1 12.01 -27.16 6.76
CA MET A 1 10.65 -26.78 7.17
C MET A 1 10.41 -25.36 6.72
N THR A 2 9.34 -25.10 5.97
CA THR A 2 8.99 -23.76 5.48
C THR A 2 7.92 -23.17 6.39
N ALA A 3 8.12 -21.95 6.90
CA ALA A 3 7.14 -21.28 7.74
C ALA A 3 5.98 -20.74 6.89
N VAL A 4 4.74 -20.89 7.38
CA VAL A 4 3.54 -20.28 6.79
C VAL A 4 3.25 -18.98 7.53
N LEU A 5 3.08 -17.88 6.80
CA LEU A 5 2.94 -16.53 7.37
C LEU A 5 1.54 -15.92 7.19
N GLY A 6 0.58 -16.63 6.60
CA GLY A 6 -0.75 -16.09 6.34
C GLY A 6 -1.52 -15.74 7.62
N ILE A 7 -2.28 -14.63 7.57
CA ILE A 7 -3.08 -14.13 8.70
C ILE A 7 -4.51 -13.77 8.28
N LYS A 8 -5.42 -13.72 9.26
CA LYS A 8 -6.76 -13.14 9.09
C LYS A 8 -6.91 -11.94 10.02
N ALA A 9 -7.20 -10.77 9.47
CA ALA A 9 -7.38 -9.53 10.22
C ALA A 9 -8.59 -8.77 9.68
N ALA A 10 -9.46 -8.27 10.56
CA ALA A 10 -10.70 -7.56 10.21
C ALA A 10 -11.57 -8.29 9.15
N GLY A 11 -11.55 -9.62 9.14
CA GLY A 11 -12.28 -10.44 8.17
C GLY A 11 -11.53 -10.69 6.84
N ILE A 12 -10.41 -10.01 6.59
CA ILE A 12 -9.60 -10.13 5.38
C ILE A 12 -8.52 -11.19 5.57
N HIS A 13 -8.30 -12.01 4.55
CA HIS A 13 -7.23 -13.01 4.49
C HIS A 13 -6.02 -12.43 3.76
N TYR A 14 -4.85 -12.47 4.40
CA TYR A 14 -3.57 -12.01 3.84
C TYR A 14 -2.63 -13.20 3.65
N LEU A 15 -1.88 -13.22 2.53
CA LEU A 15 -0.88 -14.25 2.25
C LEU A 15 0.30 -14.18 3.23
N ASN A 16 0.60 -12.99 3.73
CA ASN A 16 1.61 -12.69 4.74
C ASN A 16 1.23 -11.36 5.45
N PRO A 17 1.82 -11.02 6.61
CA PRO A 17 1.39 -9.87 7.40
C PRO A 17 2.07 -8.56 6.97
N PHE A 18 2.86 -8.54 5.88
CA PHE A 18 3.64 -7.39 5.46
C PHE A 18 2.84 -6.55 4.47
N VAL A 19 2.51 -5.32 4.87
CA VAL A 19 1.61 -4.42 4.14
C VAL A 19 2.27 -3.04 3.99
N LEU A 20 2.22 -2.46 2.79
CA LEU A 20 2.69 -1.09 2.57
C LEU A 20 1.73 -0.08 3.22
N SER A 21 2.28 0.90 3.94
CA SER A 21 1.51 1.99 4.52
C SER A 21 1.20 3.10 3.50
N SER A 22 0.23 3.97 3.83
CA SER A 22 -0.08 5.18 3.04
C SER A 22 1.10 6.16 3.11
N ALA A 23 1.97 6.12 2.10
CA ALA A 23 3.27 6.78 2.09
C ALA A 23 3.76 7.00 0.64
N PRO A 24 4.92 7.63 0.39
CA PRO A 24 5.45 7.78 -0.97
C PRO A 24 5.50 6.46 -1.80
N PRO A 25 5.77 5.28 -1.20
CA PRO A 25 5.72 3.99 -1.90
C PRO A 25 4.35 3.59 -2.48
N THR A 26 3.25 4.23 -2.07
CA THR A 26 1.88 3.91 -2.50
C THR A 26 1.19 5.07 -3.20
N GLY A 27 1.99 6.00 -3.75
CA GLY A 27 1.52 7.21 -4.42
C GLY A 27 0.95 6.98 -5.83
N SER A 28 1.33 5.90 -6.50
CA SER A 28 0.82 5.55 -7.82
C SER A 28 0.40 4.09 -7.89
N ARG A 29 -0.50 3.80 -8.84
CA ARG A 29 -0.97 2.44 -9.11
C ARG A 29 0.19 1.51 -9.46
N GLU A 30 1.11 1.95 -10.31
CA GLU A 30 2.24 1.16 -10.82
C GLU A 30 3.22 0.80 -9.70
N MET A 31 3.35 1.66 -8.67
CA MET A 31 4.16 1.33 -7.49
C MET A 31 3.51 0.22 -6.66
N ILE A 32 2.19 0.26 -6.49
CA ILE A 32 1.42 -0.74 -5.76
C ILE A 32 1.42 -2.08 -6.50
N GLU A 33 1.24 -2.07 -7.83
CA GLU A 33 1.31 -3.29 -8.66
C GLU A 33 2.66 -3.98 -8.52
N ARG A 34 3.77 -3.23 -8.63
CA ARG A 34 5.13 -3.78 -8.41
C ARG A 34 5.34 -4.31 -7.00
N ALA A 35 4.68 -3.75 -5.99
CA ALA A 35 4.76 -4.27 -4.63
C ALA A 35 4.08 -5.64 -4.52
N PHE A 36 2.92 -5.82 -5.17
CA PHE A 36 2.26 -7.12 -5.22
C PHE A 36 3.09 -8.15 -5.99
N ASP A 37 3.69 -7.77 -7.12
CA ASP A 37 4.61 -8.64 -7.87
C ASP A 37 5.84 -9.06 -7.03
N ALA A 38 6.31 -8.17 -6.15
CA ALA A 38 7.40 -8.45 -5.20
C ALA A 38 6.97 -9.28 -3.98
N GLY A 39 5.67 -9.63 -3.85
CA GLY A 39 5.15 -10.50 -2.81
C GLY A 39 4.65 -9.79 -1.54
N TRP A 40 4.45 -8.46 -1.57
CA TRP A 40 3.79 -7.77 -0.45
C TRP A 40 2.38 -8.30 -0.23
N GLY A 41 2.01 -8.55 1.03
CA GLY A 41 0.71 -9.12 1.39
C GLY A 41 -0.45 -8.14 1.27
N GLY A 42 -0.17 -6.84 1.15
CA GLY A 42 -1.18 -5.78 1.06
C GLY A 42 -0.56 -4.41 0.81
N SER A 43 -1.41 -3.42 0.53
CA SER A 43 -1.01 -2.01 0.41
C SER A 43 -2.16 -1.08 0.81
N VAL A 44 -1.82 0.05 1.42
CA VAL A 44 -2.74 1.17 1.67
C VAL A 44 -2.37 2.28 0.71
N ILE A 45 -3.30 2.65 -0.17
CA ILE A 45 -3.11 3.74 -1.13
C ILE A 45 -2.76 5.04 -0.41
N LYS A 46 -1.87 5.84 -1.01
CA LYS A 46 -1.55 7.17 -0.49
C LYS A 46 -2.85 7.98 -0.34
N THR A 47 -2.97 8.68 0.77
CA THR A 47 -4.17 9.47 1.10
C THR A 47 -4.56 10.40 -0.06
N LEU A 48 -5.83 10.31 -0.47
CA LEU A 48 -6.43 11.12 -1.53
C LEU A 48 -7.42 12.12 -0.93
N ALA A 49 -7.55 13.29 -1.55
CA ALA A 49 -8.56 14.30 -1.25
C ALA A 49 -9.49 14.47 -2.45
N GLN A 50 -10.74 14.89 -2.21
CA GLN A 50 -11.73 15.20 -3.25
C GLN A 50 -11.74 16.68 -3.65
N ASP A 51 -10.79 17.47 -3.16
CA ASP A 51 -10.70 18.91 -3.43
C ASP A 51 -10.43 19.22 -4.91
N GLU A 52 -10.56 20.50 -5.26
CA GLU A 52 -10.21 21.03 -6.58
C GLU A 52 -8.83 20.49 -7.04
N PRO A 53 -8.70 20.09 -8.32
CA PRO A 53 -7.41 19.68 -8.86
C PRO A 53 -6.43 20.84 -8.67
N ASN A 54 -5.37 20.60 -7.89
CA ASN A 54 -4.29 21.53 -7.50
C ASN A 54 -4.42 22.25 -6.14
N ALA A 55 -5.39 21.91 -5.28
CA ALA A 55 -5.42 22.45 -3.91
C ALA A 55 -4.19 22.02 -3.07
N LEU A 56 -3.61 20.85 -3.36
CA LEU A 56 -2.48 20.27 -2.64
C LEU A 56 -1.25 20.17 -3.55
N HIS A 57 -0.14 20.76 -3.13
CA HIS A 57 1.15 20.63 -3.79
C HIS A 57 2.23 20.33 -2.75
N ASN A 58 3.09 19.37 -3.06
CA ASN A 58 4.25 19.10 -2.21
C ASN A 58 5.25 20.25 -2.35
N VAL A 59 5.88 20.62 -1.23
CA VAL A 59 7.11 21.41 -1.23
C VAL A 59 8.32 20.48 -1.23
N THR A 60 9.49 20.96 -1.65
CA THR A 60 10.75 20.21 -1.61
C THR A 60 11.79 21.05 -0.87
N PRO A 61 12.53 20.49 0.10
CA PRO A 61 13.70 21.16 0.65
C PRO A 61 14.83 21.30 -0.37
#